data_AF-A0A936DXP8-F1
#
_entry.id   AF-A0A936DXP8-F1
#
_cell.length_a   1.000
_cell.length_b   1.000
_cell.length_c   1.000
_cell.angle_alpha   90.00
_cell.angle_beta   90.00
_cell.angle_gamma   90.00
#
_symmetry.space_group_name_H-M   'P 1'
#
loop_
_entity.id
_entity.type
_entity.pdbx_description
1 polymer ?
#
loop_
_entity_poly.entity_id
_entity_poly.type
_entity_poly.pdbx_seq_one_letter_code
_entity_poly.pdbx_strand_id
1 'polypeptide(L)'
;MNIRLKFFTSLFLLSASVQAQQIKVSYSSTAFDGVFTGKVILYLSKDSNTPKDLGVGVPTLCCFAIDVNQIKPNTTVLFDDKAISYPVNLSDIERGEYYVQAVWDRNLGVEILVIAQVICLANQSKLH
;
A
#
# COMPACT_ATOMS: atom_id res chain seq x y z
N MET A 1 36.33 -34.44 40.59
CA MET A 1 35.26 -33.43 40.70
C MET A 1 35.79 -32.12 40.16
N ASN A 2 35.25 -31.64 39.03
CA ASN A 2 35.00 -30.22 38.72
C ASN A 2 34.58 -30.09 37.25
N ILE A 3 33.26 -29.99 37.09
CA ILE A 3 32.49 -29.86 35.86
C ILE A 3 32.61 -28.41 35.41
N ARG A 4 33.18 -28.13 34.24
CA ARG A 4 33.02 -26.83 33.57
C ARG A 4 32.21 -27.03 32.30
N LEU A 5 30.91 -27.05 32.53
CA LEU A 5 29.81 -27.00 31.57
C LEU A 5 30.04 -25.82 30.62
N LYS A 6 30.53 -26.09 29.41
CA LYS A 6 30.59 -25.09 28.34
C LYS A 6 29.16 -24.86 27.86
N PHE A 7 28.56 -23.78 28.34
CA PHE A 7 27.31 -23.23 27.82
C PHE A 7 27.49 -22.97 26.33
N PHE A 8 26.98 -23.89 25.51
CA PHE A 8 26.81 -23.69 24.08
C PHE A 8 25.61 -22.75 23.94
N THR A 9 25.87 -21.45 24.03
CA THR A 9 24.87 -20.40 23.76
C THR A 9 24.50 -20.50 22.28
N SER A 10 23.48 -21.30 21.99
CA SER A 10 22.83 -21.38 20.69
C SER A 10 22.19 -20.02 20.41
N LEU A 11 22.88 -19.21 19.60
CA LEU A 11 22.38 -17.96 19.06
C LEU A 11 21.26 -18.29 18.07
N PHE A 12 20.03 -18.37 18.56
CA PHE A 12 18.83 -18.49 17.75
C PHE A 12 18.65 -17.18 16.97
N LEU A 13 19.25 -17.13 15.77
CA LEU A 13 19.06 -16.05 14.81
C LEU A 13 17.58 -16.05 14.39
N LEU A 14 16.79 -15.23 15.08
CA LEU A 14 15.41 -14.94 14.73
C LEU A 14 15.42 -14.25 13.36
N SER A 15 15.29 -15.04 12.31
CA SER A 15 15.16 -14.55 10.94
C SER A 15 13.78 -13.92 10.82
N ALA A 16 13.64 -12.66 11.23
CA ALA A 16 12.48 -11.86 10.88
C ALA A 16 12.47 -11.72 9.37
N SER A 17 11.66 -12.53 8.68
CA SER A 17 11.46 -12.38 7.25
C SER A 17 10.82 -11.01 7.03
N VAL A 18 11.62 -10.04 6.57
CA VAL A 18 11.08 -8.79 6.05
C VAL A 18 10.36 -9.15 4.75
N GLN A 19 9.05 -9.34 4.86
CA GLN A 19 8.19 -9.44 3.69
C GLN A 19 8.02 -8.03 3.14
N ALA A 20 8.53 -7.78 1.93
CA ALA A 20 8.22 -6.58 1.18
C ALA A 20 6.69 -6.48 1.03
N GLN A 21 6.10 -5.42 1.62
CA GLN A 21 4.65 -5.29 1.62
C GLN A 21 4.20 -4.82 0.22
N GLN A 22 3.36 -5.63 -0.42
CA GLN A 22 2.71 -5.29 -1.68
C GLN A 22 1.36 -4.66 -1.39
N ILE A 23 1.06 -3.53 -2.04
CA ILE A 23 -0.27 -2.91 -1.95
C ILE A 23 -1.13 -3.45 -3.08
N LYS A 24 -2.16 -4.20 -2.68
CA LYS A 24 -3.12 -4.85 -3.56
C LYS A 24 -4.49 -4.24 -3.31
N VAL A 25 -5.16 -3.81 -4.35
CA VAL A 25 -6.49 -3.22 -4.24
C VAL A 25 -7.44 -3.91 -5.21
N SER A 26 -8.71 -3.98 -4.82
CA SER A 26 -9.81 -4.47 -5.63
C SER A 26 -11.07 -3.69 -5.28
N TYR A 27 -12.09 -3.83 -6.11
CA TYR A 27 -13.44 -3.36 -5.79
C TYR A 27 -14.41 -4.51 -5.70
N SER A 28 -15.36 -4.46 -4.79
CA SER A 28 -16.38 -5.50 -4.68
C SER A 28 -17.48 -5.30 -5.72
N SER A 29 -18.10 -6.40 -6.14
CA SER A 29 -19.33 -6.35 -6.98
C SER A 29 -20.48 -5.66 -6.27
N THR A 30 -20.47 -5.62 -4.93
CA THR A 30 -21.44 -4.87 -4.12
C THR A 30 -21.25 -3.36 -4.24
N ALA A 31 -20.02 -2.87 -4.43
CA ALA A 31 -19.74 -1.46 -4.62
C ALA A 31 -19.99 -1.03 -6.08
N PHE A 32 -19.60 -1.88 -7.03
CA PHE A 32 -19.83 -1.69 -8.45
C PHE A 32 -19.82 -3.05 -9.17
N ASP A 33 -20.91 -3.41 -9.84
CA ASP A 33 -21.05 -4.71 -10.52
C ASP A 33 -20.64 -4.67 -12.00
N GLY A 34 -20.05 -3.55 -12.44
CA GLY A 34 -19.59 -3.38 -13.82
C GLY A 34 -18.11 -3.71 -14.03
N VAL A 35 -17.73 -3.80 -15.29
CA VAL A 35 -16.31 -3.80 -15.70
C VAL A 35 -15.75 -2.38 -15.57
N PHE A 36 -14.60 -2.25 -14.92
CA PHE A 36 -13.95 -0.98 -14.65
C PHE A 36 -12.82 -0.70 -15.64
N THR A 37 -12.80 0.51 -16.20
CA THR A 37 -11.70 1.09 -16.97
C THR A 37 -11.56 2.54 -16.55
N GLY A 38 -10.34 2.99 -16.29
CA GLY A 38 -10.09 4.32 -15.75
C GLY A 38 -8.78 4.37 -14.97
N LYS A 39 -8.77 5.17 -13.91
CA LYS A 39 -7.61 5.39 -13.05
C LYS A 39 -7.90 4.90 -11.63
N VAL A 40 -6.93 4.22 -11.03
CA VAL A 40 -6.96 3.90 -9.60
C VAL A 40 -5.91 4.76 -8.91
N ILE A 41 -6.34 5.51 -7.90
CA ILE A 41 -5.51 6.43 -7.14
C ILE A 41 -5.39 5.89 -5.72
N LEU A 42 -4.18 5.87 -5.19
CA LEU A 42 -3.85 5.38 -3.87
C LEU A 42 -3.27 6.53 -3.05
N TYR A 43 -4.00 6.92 -2.02
CA TYR A 43 -3.57 7.94 -1.07
C TYR A 43 -3.06 7.28 0.21
N LEU A 44 -1.89 7.70 0.68
CA LEU A 44 -1.30 7.25 1.94
C LEU A 44 -1.05 8.47 2.83
N SER A 45 -1.38 8.36 4.10
CA SER A 45 -1.05 9.37 5.11
C SER A 45 -0.74 8.73 6.45
N LYS A 46 0.21 9.32 7.20
CA LYS A 46 0.46 8.95 8.60
C LYS A 46 -0.53 9.63 9.57
N ASP A 47 -1.21 10.69 9.15
CA ASP A 47 -1.88 11.63 10.06
C ASP A 47 -3.41 11.56 10.01
N SER A 48 -3.98 11.07 8.89
CA SER A 48 -5.43 11.07 8.68
C SER A 48 -5.93 9.72 8.19
N ASN A 49 -7.05 9.27 8.77
CA ASN A 49 -7.76 8.09 8.31
C ASN A 49 -8.53 8.32 7.00
N THR A 50 -8.69 9.56 6.54
CA THR A 50 -9.22 9.91 5.21
C THR A 50 -8.17 10.59 4.32
N PRO A 51 -7.11 9.88 3.89
CA PRO A 51 -6.01 10.47 3.13
C PRO A 51 -6.42 11.27 1.89
N LYS A 52 -7.48 10.88 1.15
CA LYS A 52 -7.92 11.60 -0.06
C LYS A 52 -8.38 13.04 0.23
N ASP A 53 -8.84 13.31 1.45
CA ASP A 53 -9.40 14.60 1.86
C ASP A 53 -8.31 15.57 2.31
N LEU A 54 -7.06 15.08 2.38
CA LEU A 54 -5.90 15.94 2.57
C LEU A 54 -5.63 16.69 1.28
N GLY A 55 -5.56 18.02 1.37
CA GLY A 55 -5.23 18.87 0.23
C GLY A 55 -3.81 18.62 -0.30
N VAL A 56 -3.57 19.06 -1.53
CA VAL A 56 -2.24 19.06 -2.14
C VAL A 56 -1.30 19.96 -1.31
N GLY A 57 -0.09 19.48 -1.01
CA GLY A 57 0.91 20.23 -0.25
C GLY A 57 1.04 19.85 1.24
N VAL A 58 0.26 18.86 1.70
CA VAL A 58 0.49 18.25 3.02
C VAL A 58 1.70 17.31 2.94
N PRO A 59 2.80 17.55 3.69
CA PRO A 59 4.06 16.79 3.53
C PRO A 59 3.96 15.27 3.75
N THR A 60 2.95 14.83 4.51
CA THR A 60 2.75 13.42 4.86
C THR A 60 1.84 12.67 3.89
N LEU A 61 1.26 13.36 2.90
CA LEU A 61 0.43 12.75 1.87
C LEU A 61 1.30 12.18 0.75
N CYS A 62 1.25 10.87 0.57
CA CYS A 62 1.78 10.22 -0.64
C CYS A 62 0.62 9.85 -1.55
N CYS A 63 0.80 10.03 -2.85
CA CYS A 63 -0.22 9.74 -3.86
C CYS A 63 0.39 8.93 -5.00
N PHE A 64 -0.28 7.84 -5.37
CA PHE A 64 0.11 6.98 -6.47
C PHE A 64 -1.07 6.77 -7.40
N ALA A 65 -0.84 6.68 -8.70
CA ALA A 65 -1.88 6.39 -9.66
C ALA A 65 -1.45 5.37 -10.71
N ILE A 66 -2.37 4.49 -11.05
CA ILE A 66 -2.24 3.55 -12.17
C ILE A 66 -3.45 3.67 -13.08
N ASP A 67 -3.24 3.46 -14.38
CA ASP A 67 -4.33 3.26 -15.32
C ASP A 67 -4.68 1.77 -15.37
N VAL A 68 -5.99 1.48 -15.36
CA VAL A 68 -6.51 0.12 -15.40
C VAL A 68 -7.52 -0.03 -16.53
N ASN A 69 -7.54 -1.21 -17.15
CA ASN A 69 -8.38 -1.48 -18.29
C ASN A 69 -9.12 -2.82 -18.12
N GLN A 70 -10.43 -2.80 -18.35
CA GLN A 70 -11.32 -3.96 -18.31
C GLN A 70 -11.18 -4.84 -17.05
N ILE A 71 -11.03 -4.23 -15.88
CA ILE A 71 -10.97 -4.94 -14.61
C ILE A 71 -12.37 -5.42 -14.22
N LYS A 72 -12.49 -6.64 -13.72
CA LYS A 72 -13.75 -7.19 -13.20
C LYS A 72 -13.84 -7.00 -11.68
N PRO A 73 -15.06 -6.98 -11.09
CA PRO A 73 -15.19 -6.95 -9.64
C PRO A 73 -14.40 -8.09 -8.97
N ASN A 74 -13.87 -7.81 -7.80
CA ASN A 74 -13.02 -8.67 -6.98
C ASN A 74 -11.67 -9.06 -7.62
N THR A 75 -11.34 -8.51 -8.79
CA THR A 75 -10.01 -8.66 -9.39
C THR A 75 -9.02 -7.75 -8.68
N THR A 76 -7.89 -8.31 -8.29
CA THR A 76 -6.82 -7.55 -7.65
C THR A 76 -5.96 -6.84 -8.68
N VAL A 77 -5.67 -5.56 -8.43
CA VAL A 77 -4.62 -4.80 -9.12
C VAL A 77 -3.49 -4.48 -8.13
N LEU A 78 -2.25 -4.48 -8.63
CA LEU A 78 -1.04 -4.26 -7.84
C LEU A 78 -0.53 -2.84 -8.06
N PHE A 79 -0.16 -2.17 -6.97
CA PHE A 79 0.68 -0.97 -7.02
C PHE A 79 2.15 -1.38 -6.89
N ASP A 80 2.96 -0.95 -7.86
CA ASP A 80 4.41 -1.11 -7.89
C ASP A 80 5.08 0.22 -8.29
N ASP A 81 6.40 0.22 -8.47
CA ASP A 81 7.18 1.42 -8.84
C ASP A 81 6.90 1.95 -10.25
N LYS A 82 6.02 1.31 -11.04
CA LYS A 82 5.56 1.84 -12.33
C LYS A 82 4.40 2.81 -12.18
N ALA A 83 3.79 2.90 -10.99
CA ALA A 83 2.75 3.87 -10.72
C ALA A 83 3.28 5.31 -10.87
N ILE A 84 2.44 6.20 -11.39
CA ILE A 84 2.69 7.64 -11.31
C ILE A 84 2.71 8.00 -9.82
N SER A 85 3.77 8.66 -9.35
CA SER A 85 4.05 8.79 -7.93
C SER A 85 4.32 10.23 -7.49
N TYR A 86 3.97 10.53 -6.24
CA TYR A 86 4.37 11.74 -5.52
C TYR A 86 4.44 11.45 -4.01
N PRO A 87 5.45 11.96 -3.28
CA PRO A 87 6.62 12.71 -3.76
C PRO A 87 7.76 11.82 -4.27
N VAL A 88 7.71 10.53 -3.98
CA VAL A 88 8.75 9.53 -4.29
C VAL A 88 8.09 8.25 -4.81
N ASN A 89 8.89 7.35 -5.39
CA ASN A 89 8.43 6.02 -5.79
C ASN A 89 7.92 5.22 -4.59
N LEU A 90 7.08 4.21 -4.87
CA LEU A 90 6.44 3.42 -3.81
C LEU A 90 7.47 2.67 -2.96
N SER A 91 8.57 2.20 -3.55
CA SER A 91 9.68 1.57 -2.84
C SER A 91 10.54 2.53 -2.01
N ASP A 92 10.42 3.83 -2.26
CA ASP A 92 11.22 4.87 -1.59
C ASP A 92 10.42 5.64 -0.53
N ILE A 93 9.16 5.27 -0.27
CA ILE A 93 8.39 5.86 0.83
C ILE A 93 9.07 5.59 2.17
N GLU A 94 8.97 6.56 3.07
CA GLU A 94 9.45 6.40 4.44
C GLU A 94 8.77 5.19 5.10
N ARG A 95 9.52 4.41 5.89
CA ARG A 95 8.94 3.30 6.64
C ARG A 95 7.97 3.83 7.70
N GLY A 96 6.87 3.11 7.93
CA GLY A 96 5.93 3.45 9.00
C GLY A 96 4.54 2.85 8.81
N GLU A 97 3.64 3.18 9.72
CA GLU A 97 2.21 2.89 9.60
C GLU A 97 1.53 4.01 8.80
N TYR A 98 0.70 3.61 7.84
CA TYR A 98 -0.04 4.52 6.99
C TYR A 98 -1.51 4.15 6.98
N TYR A 99 -2.37 5.15 7.07
CA TYR A 99 -3.71 5.07 6.53
C TYR A 99 -3.63 5.06 5.01
N VAL A 100 -4.31 4.12 4.38
CA VAL A 100 -4.32 3.90 2.94
C VAL A 100 -5.74 4.00 2.42
N GLN A 101 -5.93 4.73 1.33
CA GLN A 101 -7.22 4.88 0.69
C GLN A 101 -7.10 4.70 -0.82
N ALA A 102 -7.86 3.74 -1.36
CA ALA A 102 -7.94 3.50 -2.80
C ALA A 102 -9.21 4.15 -3.37
N VAL A 103 -9.03 4.97 -4.38
CA VAL A 103 -10.06 5.70 -5.10
C VAL A 103 -10.08 5.23 -6.54
N TRP A 104 -11.24 4.79 -7.01
CA TRP A 104 -11.42 4.29 -8.37
C TRP A 104 -12.19 5.35 -9.16
N ASP A 105 -11.50 5.98 -10.10
CA ASP A 105 -12.03 7.02 -10.98
C ASP A 105 -12.22 6.47 -12.40
N ARG A 106 -13.47 6.45 -12.88
CA ARG A 106 -13.80 5.95 -14.23
C ARG A 106 -13.41 6.94 -15.33
N ASN A 107 -12.90 8.13 -15.00
CA ASN A 107 -12.66 9.25 -15.90
C ASN A 107 -13.93 9.68 -16.68
N LEU A 108 -15.11 9.48 -16.10
CA LEU A 108 -16.41 9.85 -16.70
C LEU A 108 -16.96 11.18 -16.18
N GLY A 109 -16.18 11.93 -15.38
CA GLY A 109 -16.60 13.18 -14.75
C GLY A 109 -16.87 13.01 -13.25
N VAL A 110 -17.99 13.52 -12.75
CA VAL A 110 -18.28 13.68 -11.30
C VAL A 110 -18.49 12.39 -10.49
N GLU A 111 -18.46 11.21 -11.12
CA GLU A 111 -18.62 9.93 -10.43
C GLU A 111 -17.27 9.34 -9.99
N ILE A 112 -16.94 9.53 -8.71
CA ILE A 112 -15.78 8.91 -8.07
C ILE A 112 -16.26 7.83 -7.10
N LEU A 113 -15.82 6.58 -7.27
CA LEU A 113 -16.10 5.52 -6.32
C LEU A 113 -14.93 5.39 -5.34
N VAL A 114 -15.19 5.62 -4.06
CA VAL A 114 -14.21 5.39 -2.99
C VAL A 114 -14.48 4.01 -2.41
N ILE A 115 -13.53 3.08 -2.53
CA ILE A 115 -13.85 1.65 -2.35
C ILE A 115 -13.06 1.00 -1.22
N ALA A 116 -11.94 1.58 -0.77
CA ALA A 116 -11.19 1.00 0.34
C ALA A 116 -10.53 2.07 1.21
N GLN A 117 -10.64 1.89 2.52
CA GLN A 117 -9.88 2.59 3.55
C GLN A 117 -9.31 1.50 4.48
N VAL A 118 -7.99 1.32 4.46
CA VAL A 118 -7.28 0.26 5.19
C VAL A 118 -6.03 0.88 5.84
N ILE A 119 -5.68 0.44 7.05
CA ILE A 119 -4.38 0.79 7.65
C ILE A 119 -3.37 -0.25 7.15
N CYS A 120 -2.30 0.20 6.49
CA CYS A 120 -1.20 -0.67 6.05
C CYS A 120 0.12 -0.23 6.68
N LEU A 121 0.95 -1.20 7.03
CA LEU A 121 2.25 -0.97 7.64
C LEU A 121 3.33 -1.04 6.56
N ALA A 122 3.67 0.09 5.96
CA ALA A 122 4.69 0.18 4.92
C ALA A 122 6.04 -0.34 5.46
N ASN A 123 6.34 -1.59 5.15
CA ASN A 123 7.59 -2.26 5.52
C ASN A 123 8.34 -2.62 4.24
N GLN A 124 9.34 -1.83 3.88
CA GLN A 124 10.22 -2.12 2.76
C GLN A 124 11.61 -2.51 3.28
N SER A 125 12.05 -3.73 2.97
CA SER A 125 13.47 -4.13 3.01
C SER A 125 14.14 -3.62 1.75
N LYS A 126 14.85 -2.49 1.84
CA LYS A 126 15.95 -2.23 0.94
C LYS A 126 17.12 -3.08 1.45
N LEU A 127 17.27 -4.29 0.92
CA LEU A 127 18.51 -5.05 1.08
C LEU A 127 19.56 -4.31 0.24
N HIS A 128 20.39 -3.52 0.93
CA HIS A 128 21.64 -3.00 0.38
C HIS A 128 22.69 -4.11 0.33
#